data_AF-A0A8J5GKI9-F1
#
_entry.id   AF-A0A8J5GKI9-F1
#
_cell.length_a   1.000
_cell.length_b   1.000
_cell.length_c   1.000
_cell.angle_alpha   90.00
_cell.angle_beta   90.00
_cell.angle_gamma   90.00
#
_symmetry.space_group_name_H-M   'P 1'
#
loop_
_entity.id
_entity.type
_entity.pdbx_description
1 polymer ?
#
loop_
_entity_poly.entity_id
_entity_poly.type
_entity_poly.pdbx_seq_one_letter_code
_entity_poly.pdbx_strand_id
1 'polypeptide(L)'
;MACVVSAPTFRLEAVKSRGAACGARSGSCIVMANSPVNFLDFSVRHSGLDSLAVRRSFLCHHSFSQKVSYRVRAAAVTASPTFLDNAEERKLLAEKYGFMQIGKPLPDNITMKDIMDTLPKKLFEIDDMKAWRSVLISVTSYALGIFMIAKAPWYLLPLAWAWTGTAITGFFVIGHDCAHKAFSRNKLVEDIVGTLAFLPLIYPYEPWRFKHDRHHAKTNMLVPYYTFHFSFLIFAFLILDSLETEHLQELYSSSLSIHNRFSNNIIDDYYVLSEDTAWHPVMRDEFESSPLMRKAIIYGYGPLKTWMSITHWLIWHFNLKKFRPAEIGRVKTSLACVFAFMAIGWPLIIYKTGITGWIKFWLMPWLGYHFWMSTFTMVHHTAPHIPFKTSDEWNAAQAQLNGTVHCNYPRWIEILCHDINVHIPHHISSRIPSYNLREAHKVLQDNWGEYLNEGNWNWRLMKTILTVCHVYDHERYYVPFDEIAPDESYPIQFLKETMPDYA
;
A
#
# COMPACT_ATOMS: atom_id res chain seq x y z
N MET A 1 -6.52 -26.52 -52.95
CA MET A 1 -5.36 -26.60 -53.86
C MET A 1 -5.43 -25.41 -54.80
N ALA A 2 -4.30 -24.72 -54.98
CA ALA A 2 -4.03 -23.56 -55.83
C ALA A 2 -4.50 -22.16 -55.37
N CYS A 3 -3.49 -21.34 -55.19
CA CYS A 3 -3.43 -19.92 -54.86
C CYS A 3 -3.32 -19.10 -56.15
N VAL A 4 -3.97 -17.93 -56.25
CA VAL A 4 -3.54 -16.84 -57.16
C VAL A 4 -3.82 -15.49 -56.51
N VAL A 5 -2.79 -14.64 -56.54
CA VAL A 5 -2.65 -13.30 -55.98
C VAL A 5 -3.21 -12.24 -56.93
N SER A 6 -3.88 -11.21 -56.41
CA SER A 6 -3.89 -9.85 -57.01
C SER A 6 -4.50 -8.79 -56.08
N ALA A 7 -3.71 -7.80 -55.67
CA ALA A 7 -4.15 -6.42 -55.36
C ALA A 7 -4.21 -5.63 -56.71
N PRO A 8 -4.89 -4.47 -56.88
CA PRO A 8 -4.98 -3.28 -55.99
C PRO A 8 -6.44 -2.71 -55.91
N THR A 9 -6.86 -1.62 -55.26
CA THR A 9 -6.42 -0.21 -55.28
C THR A 9 -7.36 0.53 -54.31
N PHE A 10 -6.86 1.40 -53.44
CA PHE A 10 -7.70 2.28 -52.60
C PHE A 10 -8.11 3.54 -53.37
N ARG A 11 -9.41 3.87 -53.36
CA ARG A 11 -9.97 5.12 -53.89
C ARG A 11 -10.60 5.88 -52.73
N LEU A 12 -10.05 7.05 -52.42
CA LEU A 12 -10.62 8.03 -51.48
C LEU A 12 -11.71 8.82 -52.21
N GLU A 13 -12.94 8.78 -51.71
CA GLU A 13 -13.98 9.77 -52.03
C GLU A 13 -14.18 10.71 -50.84
N ALA A 14 -13.99 12.00 -51.12
CA ALA A 14 -14.31 13.10 -50.23
C ALA A 14 -15.75 13.57 -50.51
N VAL A 15 -16.55 13.75 -49.46
CA VAL A 15 -17.80 14.52 -49.52
C VAL A 15 -17.77 15.64 -48.48
N LYS A 16 -17.76 16.87 -49.01
CA LYS A 16 -18.02 18.19 -48.40
C LYS A 16 -19.45 18.22 -47.84
N SER A 17 -19.74 18.66 -46.61
CA SER A 17 -19.70 20.00 -45.99
C SER A 17 -21.11 20.51 -45.65
N ARG A 18 -21.20 21.26 -44.54
CA ARG A 18 -22.18 22.29 -44.09
C ARG A 18 -22.37 22.10 -42.56
N GLY A 19 -22.15 23.05 -41.66
CA GLY A 19 -21.86 24.49 -41.74
C GLY A 19 -22.62 25.22 -40.62
N ALA A 20 -21.90 25.74 -39.62
CA ALA A 20 -22.22 26.89 -38.75
C ALA A 20 -21.01 27.09 -37.79
N ALA A 21 -20.03 27.98 -38.02
CA ALA A 21 -20.03 29.44 -37.82
C ALA A 21 -20.53 29.81 -36.40
N CYS A 22 -19.85 30.59 -35.54
CA CYS A 22 -18.83 31.63 -35.72
C CYS A 22 -18.13 31.92 -34.36
N GLY A 23 -16.93 32.49 -34.39
CA GLY A 23 -16.24 32.95 -33.17
C GLY A 23 -14.71 33.00 -33.27
N ALA A 24 -14.19 33.71 -34.26
CA ALA A 24 -12.76 33.85 -34.54
C ALA A 24 -12.02 34.79 -33.57
N ARG A 25 -10.73 34.51 -33.33
CA ARG A 25 -9.57 35.40 -33.56
C ARG A 25 -8.27 34.62 -33.30
N SER A 26 -7.60 34.20 -34.39
CA SER A 26 -6.32 34.71 -34.90
C SER A 26 -5.13 34.32 -34.01
N GLY A 27 -4.27 33.35 -34.36
CA GLY A 27 -3.40 33.30 -35.56
C GLY A 27 -1.96 33.32 -35.01
N SER A 28 -0.98 32.54 -35.44
CA SER A 28 -0.82 31.77 -36.67
C SER A 28 0.19 30.64 -36.44
N CYS A 29 -0.06 29.50 -37.09
CA CYS A 29 0.91 28.43 -37.31
C CYS A 29 1.94 28.83 -38.36
N ILE A 30 3.17 28.29 -38.27
CA ILE A 30 3.91 27.79 -39.43
C ILE A 30 4.49 26.40 -39.09
N VAL A 31 4.16 25.47 -39.97
CA VAL A 31 4.59 24.07 -40.08
C VAL A 31 5.87 24.01 -40.92
N MET A 32 6.75 23.03 -40.69
CA MET A 32 7.55 22.26 -41.67
C MET A 32 8.39 21.22 -40.89
N ALA A 33 8.09 19.92 -40.94
CA ALA A 33 8.42 18.93 -41.98
C ALA A 33 9.81 18.26 -41.79
N ASN A 34 9.76 16.99 -41.36
CA ASN A 34 10.54 15.80 -41.72
C ASN A 34 12.06 15.84 -42.04
N SER A 35 12.74 14.95 -41.29
CA SER A 35 13.74 13.95 -41.75
C SER A 35 15.25 14.19 -41.47
N PRO A 36 16.02 13.09 -41.31
CA PRO A 36 17.16 12.99 -40.40
C PRO A 36 18.52 13.02 -41.11
N VAL A 37 19.59 13.47 -40.45
CA VAL A 37 20.96 13.28 -40.96
C VAL A 37 21.96 13.04 -39.82
N ASN A 38 22.84 12.07 -40.12
CA ASN A 38 23.95 11.55 -39.35
C ASN A 38 25.06 12.57 -39.02
N PHE A 39 25.85 12.17 -38.01
CA PHE A 39 27.25 12.50 -37.72
C PHE A 39 28.03 13.17 -38.86
N LEU A 40 28.73 14.27 -38.53
CA LEU A 40 30.06 14.58 -39.05
C LEU A 40 30.79 15.53 -38.08
N ASP A 41 32.01 15.12 -37.76
CA ASP A 41 33.01 15.75 -36.91
C ASP A 41 33.69 16.91 -37.67
N PHE A 42 33.93 18.05 -37.03
CA PHE A 42 34.79 19.11 -37.59
C PHE A 42 35.58 19.81 -36.49
N SER A 43 36.89 19.56 -36.52
CA SER A 43 37.96 20.28 -35.83
C SER A 43 38.33 21.54 -36.62
N VAL A 44 38.46 22.69 -35.96
CA VAL A 44 39.18 23.86 -36.49
C VAL A 44 39.98 24.53 -35.36
N ARG A 45 41.29 24.68 -35.58
CA ARG A 45 42.24 25.53 -34.84
C ARG A 45 42.32 26.92 -35.49
N HIS A 46 42.56 27.96 -34.70
CA HIS A 46 43.51 29.09 -34.90
C HIS A 46 43.31 30.10 -33.74
N SER A 47 44.27 30.34 -32.82
CA SER A 47 45.53 31.11 -32.88
C SER A 47 45.37 32.62 -33.11
N GLY A 48 45.77 33.44 -32.13
CA GLY A 48 45.99 34.89 -32.28
C GLY A 48 46.03 35.64 -30.94
N LEU A 49 47.24 35.96 -30.47
CA LEU A 49 47.56 36.82 -29.32
C LEU A 49 47.60 38.30 -29.75
N ASP A 50 47.19 39.22 -28.87
CA ASP A 50 48.04 40.36 -28.47
C ASP A 50 47.49 41.12 -27.22
N SER A 51 48.46 41.63 -26.46
CA SER A 51 48.49 42.20 -25.10
C SER A 51 47.67 43.51 -24.87
N LEU A 52 47.39 44.10 -23.68
CA LEU A 52 48.02 44.14 -22.35
C LEU A 52 47.08 44.96 -21.40
N ALA A 53 46.71 44.49 -20.19
CA ALA A 53 46.36 45.33 -19.01
C ALA A 53 46.04 44.50 -17.73
N VAL A 54 47.08 44.34 -16.90
CA VAL A 54 47.15 44.33 -15.42
C VAL A 54 45.92 43.93 -14.56
N ARG A 55 46.05 42.72 -14.00
CA ARG A 55 45.78 42.23 -12.62
C ARG A 55 44.44 42.52 -11.92
N ARG A 56 43.71 41.43 -11.62
CA ARG A 56 43.42 40.96 -10.25
C ARG A 56 43.19 39.44 -10.24
N SER A 57 44.03 38.75 -9.49
CA SER A 57 44.06 37.30 -9.31
C SER A 57 42.88 36.82 -8.46
N PHE A 58 41.98 36.03 -9.06
CA PHE A 58 41.13 35.08 -8.36
C PHE A 58 41.51 33.68 -8.84
N LEU A 59 42.09 32.88 -7.94
CA LEU A 59 42.34 31.46 -8.16
C LEU A 59 40.99 30.74 -8.24
N CYS A 60 40.56 30.40 -9.45
CA CYS A 60 39.43 29.52 -9.69
C CYS A 60 39.98 28.10 -9.85
N HIS A 61 39.74 27.22 -8.87
CA HIS A 61 40.01 25.80 -9.01
C HIS A 61 39.04 25.20 -10.04
N HIS A 62 39.54 24.90 -11.24
CA HIS A 62 38.84 24.02 -12.18
C HIS A 62 38.79 22.60 -11.61
N SER A 63 37.60 22.16 -11.20
CA SER A 63 37.33 20.75 -10.96
C SER A 63 37.06 20.06 -12.30
N PHE A 64 37.95 19.14 -12.68
CA PHE A 64 37.76 18.24 -13.81
C PHE A 64 36.56 17.33 -13.53
N SER A 65 35.44 17.52 -14.22
CA SER A 65 34.35 16.55 -14.24
C SER A 65 34.73 15.40 -15.18
N GLN A 66 35.27 14.33 -14.63
CA GLN A 66 35.31 13.04 -15.34
C GLN A 66 33.87 12.52 -15.44
N LYS A 67 33.31 12.52 -16.65
CA LYS A 67 32.08 11.78 -16.96
C LYS A 67 32.38 10.29 -16.89
N VAL A 68 32.10 9.67 -15.74
CA VAL A 68 32.10 8.21 -15.61
C VAL A 68 30.81 7.69 -16.25
N SER A 69 30.94 7.04 -17.40
CA SER A 69 29.87 6.30 -18.07
C SER A 69 29.70 4.95 -17.39
N TYR A 70 28.69 4.80 -16.54
CA TYR A 70 28.32 3.51 -15.99
C TYR A 70 27.56 2.69 -17.04
N ARG A 71 28.18 1.62 -17.55
CA ARG A 71 27.44 0.55 -18.23
C ARG A 71 26.72 -0.27 -17.16
N VAL A 72 25.42 -0.06 -17.01
CA VAL A 72 24.55 -0.97 -16.26
C VAL A 72 24.52 -2.28 -17.05
N ARG A 73 25.12 -3.34 -16.49
CA ARG A 73 24.79 -4.70 -16.91
C ARG A 73 23.40 -4.99 -16.36
N ALA A 74 22.43 -5.22 -17.24
CA ALA A 74 21.16 -5.82 -16.84
C ALA A 74 21.48 -7.18 -16.20
N ALA A 75 21.32 -7.26 -14.88
CA ALA A 75 21.31 -8.54 -14.18
C ALA A 75 20.07 -9.32 -14.63
N ALA A 76 20.24 -10.62 -14.84
CA ALA A 76 19.20 -11.49 -15.32
C ALA A 76 18.02 -11.54 -14.34
N VAL A 77 16.81 -11.60 -14.90
CA VAL A 77 15.52 -11.80 -14.25
C VAL A 77 15.66 -12.76 -13.08
N THR A 78 15.39 -12.29 -11.86
CA THR A 78 15.24 -13.21 -10.72
C THR A 78 13.92 -13.95 -10.93
N ALA A 79 14.03 -15.22 -11.33
CA ALA A 79 12.87 -16.08 -11.51
C ALA A 79 12.09 -16.16 -10.20
N SER A 80 10.76 -16.06 -10.25
CA SER A 80 9.90 -16.49 -9.14
C SER A 80 10.38 -17.86 -8.64
N PRO A 81 10.31 -18.14 -7.33
CA PRO A 81 10.76 -19.41 -6.79
C PRO A 81 10.17 -20.56 -7.60
N THR A 82 11.03 -21.45 -8.07
CA THR A 82 10.69 -22.58 -8.97
C THR A 82 9.60 -23.49 -8.43
N PHE A 83 9.28 -23.40 -7.13
CA PHE A 83 8.23 -24.18 -6.49
C PHE A 83 6.80 -23.76 -6.88
N LEU A 84 6.59 -22.53 -7.36
CA LEU A 84 5.26 -22.08 -7.77
C LEU A 84 4.84 -22.56 -9.15
N ASP A 85 5.74 -23.13 -9.96
CA ASP A 85 5.39 -23.64 -11.29
C ASP A 85 4.75 -25.04 -11.22
N ASN A 86 5.11 -25.84 -10.22
CA ASN A 86 4.58 -27.19 -10.03
C ASN A 86 3.20 -27.18 -9.33
N ALA A 87 2.20 -27.83 -9.96
CA ALA A 87 0.84 -27.91 -9.44
C ALA A 87 0.72 -28.69 -8.12
N GLU A 88 1.48 -29.78 -7.97
CA GLU A 88 1.45 -30.58 -6.74
C GLU A 88 2.09 -29.81 -5.57
N GLU A 89 3.18 -29.08 -5.83
CA GLU A 89 3.81 -28.24 -4.80
C GLU A 89 2.90 -27.10 -4.36
N ARG A 90 2.24 -26.39 -5.29
CA ARG A 90 1.23 -25.38 -4.94
C ARG A 90 0.11 -25.96 -4.07
N LYS A 91 -0.37 -27.16 -4.39
CA LYS A 91 -1.42 -27.84 -3.62
C LYS A 91 -0.95 -28.20 -2.21
N LEU A 92 0.26 -28.75 -2.08
CA LEU A 92 0.87 -29.06 -0.78
C LEU A 92 1.08 -27.80 0.07
N LEU A 93 1.55 -26.70 -0.55
CA LEU A 93 1.71 -25.41 0.13
C LEU A 93 0.36 -24.82 0.56
N ALA A 94 -0.67 -24.93 -0.29
CA ALA A 94 -2.02 -24.47 0.05
C ALA A 94 -2.55 -25.22 1.28
N GLU A 95 -2.44 -26.55 1.31
CA GLU A 95 -2.87 -27.37 2.45
C GLU A 95 -2.08 -27.04 3.73
N LYS A 96 -0.74 -26.94 3.60
CA LYS A 96 0.19 -26.60 4.69
C LYS A 96 -0.16 -25.27 5.34
N TYR A 97 -0.43 -24.25 4.52
CA TYR A 97 -0.66 -22.87 4.98
C TYR A 97 -2.14 -22.52 5.16
N GLY A 98 -3.06 -23.44 4.87
CA GLY A 98 -4.50 -23.25 5.09
C GLY A 98 -5.20 -22.41 4.03
N PHE A 99 -4.67 -22.35 2.81
CA PHE A 99 -5.32 -21.78 1.63
C PHE A 99 -6.19 -22.84 0.92
N MET A 100 -7.20 -22.40 0.20
CA MET A 100 -7.96 -23.27 -0.72
C MET A 100 -7.19 -23.47 -2.02
N GLN A 101 -6.58 -22.39 -2.51
CA GLN A 101 -5.85 -22.39 -3.77
C GLN A 101 -4.69 -21.40 -3.71
N ILE A 102 -3.53 -21.85 -4.16
CA ILE A 102 -2.42 -20.97 -4.55
C ILE A 102 -2.40 -20.94 -6.08
N GLY A 103 -2.59 -19.75 -6.64
CA GLY A 103 -2.65 -19.51 -8.08
C GLY A 103 -1.29 -19.69 -8.75
N LYS A 104 -1.31 -20.04 -10.03
CA LYS A 104 -0.12 -20.02 -10.88
C LYS A 104 0.43 -18.59 -11.00
N PRO A 105 1.73 -18.40 -11.22
CA PRO A 105 2.26 -17.12 -11.64
C PRO A 105 1.55 -16.64 -12.92
N LEU A 106 1.09 -15.39 -12.92
CA LEU A 106 0.48 -14.79 -14.10
C LEU A 106 1.59 -14.45 -15.13
N PRO A 107 1.46 -14.82 -16.42
CA PRO A 107 2.46 -14.52 -17.43
C PRO A 107 2.74 -13.01 -17.59
N ASP A 108 4.01 -12.64 -17.79
CA ASP A 108 4.45 -11.22 -17.84
C ASP A 108 3.81 -10.40 -18.98
N ASN A 109 3.33 -11.06 -20.04
CA ASN A 109 2.70 -10.42 -21.17
C ASN A 109 1.24 -10.02 -20.93
N ILE A 110 0.62 -10.48 -19.83
CA ILE A 110 -0.74 -10.10 -19.46
C ILE A 110 -0.72 -8.72 -18.81
N THR A 111 -1.61 -7.85 -19.27
CA THR A 111 -1.75 -6.49 -18.77
C THR A 111 -3.01 -6.34 -17.90
N MET A 112 -3.05 -5.28 -17.10
CA MET A 112 -4.26 -4.91 -16.36
C MET A 112 -5.46 -4.69 -17.28
N LYS A 113 -5.22 -4.25 -18.53
CA LYS A 113 -6.29 -4.05 -19.50
C LYS A 113 -6.93 -5.37 -19.90
N ASP A 114 -6.14 -6.42 -20.13
CA ASP A 114 -6.65 -7.73 -20.52
C ASP A 114 -7.59 -8.30 -19.44
N ILE A 115 -7.24 -8.10 -18.17
CA ILE A 115 -8.09 -8.50 -17.03
C ILE A 115 -9.33 -7.61 -16.94
N MET A 116 -9.18 -6.29 -17.07
CA MET A 116 -10.30 -5.34 -17.00
C MET A 116 -11.32 -5.54 -18.12
N ASP A 117 -10.89 -5.94 -19.32
CA ASP A 117 -11.75 -6.17 -20.47
C ASP A 117 -12.66 -7.41 -20.28
N THR A 118 -12.36 -8.32 -19.33
CA THR A 118 -13.26 -9.43 -19.00
C THR A 118 -14.41 -9.02 -18.07
N LEU A 119 -14.30 -7.88 -17.37
CA LEU A 119 -15.31 -7.43 -16.40
C LEU A 119 -16.48 -6.69 -17.08
N PRO A 120 -17.74 -7.16 -16.92
CA PRO A 120 -18.92 -6.46 -17.44
C PRO A 120 -19.08 -5.04 -16.89
N LYS A 121 -19.39 -4.08 -17.77
CA LYS A 121 -19.60 -2.66 -17.38
C LYS A 121 -20.65 -2.46 -16.29
N LYS A 122 -21.70 -3.31 -16.26
CA LYS A 122 -22.75 -3.28 -15.24
C LYS A 122 -22.21 -3.40 -13.80
N LEU A 123 -21.04 -4.03 -13.62
CA LEU A 123 -20.42 -4.19 -12.30
C LEU A 123 -19.92 -2.86 -11.72
N PHE A 124 -19.68 -1.86 -12.56
CA PHE A 124 -19.24 -0.53 -12.18
C PHE A 124 -20.39 0.46 -12.00
N GLU A 125 -21.63 0.03 -12.28
CA GLU A 125 -22.80 0.88 -12.13
C GLU A 125 -23.19 1.03 -10.66
N ILE A 126 -23.27 2.28 -10.23
CA ILE A 126 -23.72 2.63 -8.89
C ILE A 126 -25.25 2.51 -8.84
N ASP A 127 -25.72 1.67 -7.92
CA ASP A 127 -27.11 1.50 -7.51
C ASP A 127 -27.33 2.16 -6.14
N ASP A 128 -28.05 3.28 -6.13
CA ASP A 128 -28.28 4.06 -4.92
C ASP A 128 -29.01 3.25 -3.84
N MET A 129 -29.93 2.34 -4.21
CA MET A 129 -30.67 1.54 -3.25
C MET A 129 -29.76 0.52 -2.55
N LYS A 130 -28.87 -0.13 -3.30
CA LYS A 130 -27.87 -1.06 -2.72
C LYS A 130 -26.85 -0.31 -1.87
N ALA A 131 -26.40 0.86 -2.31
CA ALA A 131 -25.48 1.71 -1.55
C ALA A 131 -26.10 2.17 -0.22
N TRP A 132 -27.32 2.73 -0.22
CA TRP A 132 -27.96 3.15 1.03
C TRP A 132 -28.41 1.99 1.91
N ARG A 133 -28.62 0.80 1.34
CA ARG A 133 -28.84 -0.43 2.12
C ARG A 133 -27.60 -0.80 2.95
N SER A 134 -26.39 -0.58 2.44
CA SER A 134 -25.16 -0.83 3.22
C SER A 134 -25.09 0.09 4.45
N VAL A 135 -25.46 1.37 4.29
CA VAL A 135 -25.60 2.33 5.40
C VAL A 135 -26.64 1.86 6.42
N LEU A 136 -27.82 1.44 5.95
CA LEU A 136 -28.87 0.93 6.85
C LEU A 136 -28.38 -0.28 7.66
N ILE A 137 -27.70 -1.24 7.02
CA ILE A 137 -27.14 -2.43 7.69
C ILE A 137 -26.12 -2.01 8.77
N SER A 138 -25.18 -1.11 8.46
CA SER A 138 -24.16 -0.68 9.43
C SER A 138 -24.76 0.10 10.59
N VAL A 139 -25.65 1.05 10.33
CA VAL A 139 -26.30 1.86 11.37
C VAL A 139 -27.14 0.99 12.30
N THR A 140 -27.98 0.11 11.74
CA THR A 140 -28.84 -0.76 12.55
C THR A 140 -28.05 -1.79 13.34
N SER A 141 -27.02 -2.40 12.72
CA SER A 141 -26.14 -3.36 13.40
C SER A 141 -25.32 -2.73 14.52
N TYR A 142 -24.84 -1.49 14.32
CA TYR A 142 -24.12 -0.75 15.36
C TYR A 142 -25.04 -0.31 16.49
N ALA A 143 -26.25 0.19 16.17
CA ALA A 143 -27.25 0.51 17.19
C ALA A 143 -27.64 -0.72 18.03
N LEU A 144 -27.81 -1.88 17.39
CA LEU A 144 -28.01 -3.16 18.09
C LEU A 144 -26.81 -3.51 18.98
N GLY A 145 -25.59 -3.32 18.48
CA GLY A 145 -24.35 -3.49 19.25
C GLY A 145 -24.33 -2.64 20.53
N ILE A 146 -24.60 -1.34 20.41
CA ILE A 146 -24.69 -0.42 21.54
C ILE A 146 -25.80 -0.83 22.52
N PHE A 147 -26.97 -1.24 22.01
CA PHE A 147 -28.06 -1.76 22.84
C PHE A 147 -27.64 -3.01 23.62
N MET A 148 -26.98 -3.97 22.96
CA MET A 148 -26.44 -5.17 23.61
C MET A 148 -25.43 -4.80 24.69
N ILE A 149 -24.47 -3.92 24.40
CA ILE A 149 -23.50 -3.45 25.40
C ILE A 149 -24.22 -2.80 26.60
N ALA A 150 -25.28 -2.04 26.36
CA ALA A 150 -26.01 -1.35 27.42
C ALA A 150 -26.81 -2.31 28.32
N LYS A 151 -27.35 -3.39 27.77
CA LYS A 151 -28.28 -4.30 28.48
C LYS A 151 -27.68 -5.63 28.90
N ALA A 152 -26.58 -6.05 28.27
CA ALA A 152 -25.96 -7.34 28.55
C ALA A 152 -25.33 -7.36 29.95
N PRO A 153 -25.46 -8.50 30.68
CA PRO A 153 -24.65 -8.75 31.86
C PRO A 153 -23.17 -8.84 31.48
N TRP A 154 -22.29 -8.61 32.46
CA TRP A 154 -20.84 -8.45 32.23
C TRP A 154 -20.21 -9.62 31.46
N TYR A 155 -20.68 -10.85 31.66
CA TYR A 155 -20.15 -12.06 31.01
C TYR A 155 -20.55 -12.19 29.53
N LEU A 156 -21.55 -11.45 29.05
CA LEU A 156 -21.92 -11.38 27.63
C LEU A 156 -21.30 -10.16 26.91
N LEU A 157 -20.60 -9.28 27.63
CA LEU A 157 -19.95 -8.11 27.02
C LEU A 157 -18.92 -8.47 25.95
N PRO A 158 -18.08 -9.52 26.08
CA PRO A 158 -17.17 -9.91 25.00
C PRO A 158 -17.87 -10.18 23.67
N LEU A 159 -19.03 -10.84 23.70
CA LEU A 159 -19.84 -11.10 22.50
C LEU A 159 -20.44 -9.81 21.94
N ALA A 160 -20.94 -8.94 22.82
CA ALA A 160 -21.47 -7.64 22.42
C ALA A 160 -20.38 -6.74 21.80
N TRP A 161 -19.15 -6.75 22.35
CA TRP A 161 -18.00 -6.02 21.80
C TRP A 161 -17.54 -6.60 20.46
N ALA A 162 -17.48 -7.94 20.33
CA ALA A 162 -17.14 -8.59 19.06
C ALA A 162 -18.14 -8.22 17.96
N TRP A 163 -19.45 -8.28 18.25
CA TRP A 163 -20.49 -7.82 17.33
C TRP A 163 -20.31 -6.35 16.97
N THR A 164 -20.19 -5.48 17.98
CA THR A 164 -20.14 -4.03 17.78
C THR A 164 -18.89 -3.62 17.00
N GLY A 165 -17.73 -4.21 17.30
CA GLY A 165 -16.49 -4.00 16.55
C GLY A 165 -16.62 -4.43 15.09
N THR A 166 -17.28 -5.56 14.83
CA THR A 166 -17.56 -6.01 13.44
C THR A 166 -18.52 -5.06 12.72
N ALA A 167 -19.59 -4.61 13.40
CA ALA A 167 -20.54 -3.66 12.83
C ALA A 167 -19.90 -2.29 12.52
N ILE A 168 -18.98 -1.85 13.38
CA ILE A 168 -18.18 -0.63 13.16
C ILE A 168 -17.31 -0.76 11.90
N THR A 169 -16.74 -1.93 11.61
CA THR A 169 -16.01 -2.16 10.35
C THR A 169 -16.87 -1.93 9.11
N GLY A 170 -18.19 -2.14 9.19
CA GLY A 170 -19.11 -1.76 8.10
C GLY A 170 -19.08 -0.26 7.76
N PHE A 171 -18.91 0.62 8.76
CA PHE A 171 -18.74 2.06 8.51
C PHE A 171 -17.43 2.36 7.78
N PHE A 172 -16.35 1.64 8.12
CA PHE A 172 -15.11 1.75 7.37
C PHE A 172 -15.31 1.36 5.90
N VAL A 173 -16.03 0.28 5.62
CA VAL A 173 -16.25 -0.15 4.23
C VAL A 173 -17.13 0.82 3.45
N ILE A 174 -18.12 1.46 4.09
CA ILE A 174 -18.90 2.55 3.47
C ILE A 174 -17.99 3.72 3.10
N GLY A 175 -17.17 4.20 4.03
CA GLY A 175 -16.26 5.31 3.72
C GLY A 175 -15.16 4.91 2.74
N HIS A 176 -14.75 3.65 2.72
CA HIS A 176 -13.87 3.07 1.71
C HIS A 176 -14.46 3.17 0.30
N ASP A 177 -15.72 2.78 0.10
CA ASP A 177 -16.38 2.90 -1.20
C ASP A 177 -16.54 4.37 -1.62
N CYS A 178 -16.82 5.25 -0.66
CA CYS A 178 -16.88 6.70 -0.90
C CYS A 178 -15.53 7.29 -1.34
N ALA A 179 -14.44 6.79 -0.76
CA ALA A 179 -13.08 7.17 -1.12
C ALA A 179 -12.78 6.80 -2.58
N HIS A 180 -13.20 5.62 -3.01
CA HIS A 180 -13.02 5.14 -4.38
C HIS A 180 -14.04 5.66 -5.40
N LYS A 181 -14.98 6.49 -4.96
CA LYS A 181 -16.05 7.04 -5.79
C LYS A 181 -16.97 5.95 -6.36
N ALA A 182 -17.26 4.95 -5.53
CA ALA A 182 -18.07 3.78 -5.85
C ALA A 182 -19.41 3.74 -5.08
N PHE A 183 -19.70 4.74 -4.22
CA PHE A 183 -20.90 4.75 -3.40
C PHE A 183 -22.00 5.68 -3.97
N SER A 184 -21.65 6.82 -4.56
CA SER A 184 -22.59 7.78 -5.15
C SER A 184 -22.02 8.46 -6.40
N ARG A 185 -22.90 8.78 -7.36
CA ARG A 185 -22.53 9.58 -8.53
C ARG A 185 -22.16 11.03 -8.18
N ASN A 186 -22.56 11.50 -7.00
CA ASN A 186 -22.28 12.87 -6.54
C ASN A 186 -21.03 12.91 -5.63
N LYS A 187 -19.97 13.57 -6.10
CA LYS A 187 -18.69 13.69 -5.37
C LYS A 187 -18.84 14.34 -3.99
N LEU A 188 -19.77 15.27 -3.81
CA LEU A 188 -20.01 15.90 -2.52
C LEU A 188 -20.66 14.91 -1.54
N VAL A 189 -21.58 14.07 -2.03
CA VAL A 189 -22.17 12.99 -1.22
C VAL A 189 -21.07 12.02 -0.80
N GLU A 190 -20.18 11.63 -1.71
CA GLU A 190 -19.03 10.78 -1.39
C GLU A 190 -18.15 11.38 -0.29
N ASP A 191 -17.80 12.66 -0.39
CA ASP A 191 -16.92 13.29 0.58
C ASP A 191 -17.60 13.48 1.95
N ILE A 192 -18.91 13.79 1.98
CA ILE A 192 -19.68 13.91 3.23
C ILE A 192 -19.90 12.55 3.88
N VAL A 193 -20.45 11.57 3.15
CA VAL A 193 -20.77 10.24 3.69
C VAL A 193 -19.49 9.54 4.11
N GLY A 194 -18.43 9.60 3.30
CA GLY A 194 -17.13 9.02 3.65
C GLY A 194 -16.53 9.64 4.91
N THR A 195 -16.58 10.97 5.04
CA THR A 195 -16.12 11.65 6.26
C THR A 195 -16.92 11.20 7.48
N LEU A 196 -18.26 11.23 7.41
CA LEU A 196 -19.13 10.87 8.53
C LEU A 196 -18.98 9.40 8.95
N ALA A 197 -18.85 8.49 7.98
CA ALA A 197 -18.67 7.07 8.27
C ALA A 197 -17.34 6.79 8.99
N PHE A 198 -16.31 7.60 8.74
CA PHE A 198 -15.01 7.45 9.37
C PHE A 198 -14.89 8.07 10.77
N LEU A 199 -15.80 8.97 11.17
CA LEU A 199 -15.73 9.65 12.47
C LEU A 199 -15.79 8.71 13.68
N PRO A 200 -16.70 7.72 13.76
CA PRO A 200 -16.73 6.80 14.90
C PRO A 200 -15.44 5.99 15.09
N LEU A 201 -14.69 5.79 14.00
CA LEU A 201 -13.40 5.09 13.95
C LEU A 201 -12.23 5.96 14.40
N ILE A 202 -12.44 7.27 14.55
CA ILE A 202 -11.39 8.29 14.71
C ILE A 202 -10.38 8.21 13.56
N TYR A 203 -10.86 7.90 12.36
CA TYR A 203 -10.01 7.78 11.19
C TYR A 203 -10.19 9.03 10.31
N PRO A 204 -9.12 9.76 9.94
CA PRO A 204 -9.28 10.89 9.06
C PRO A 204 -9.40 10.38 7.61
N TYR A 205 -10.59 10.55 7.05
CA TYR A 205 -11.00 10.09 5.71
C TYR A 205 -10.03 10.47 4.58
N GLU A 206 -9.61 11.73 4.50
CA GLU A 206 -8.74 12.21 3.41
C GLU A 206 -7.32 11.64 3.48
N PRO A 207 -6.62 11.68 4.63
CA PRO A 207 -5.37 10.95 4.84
C PRO A 207 -5.42 9.49 4.43
N TRP A 208 -6.49 8.79 4.83
CA TRP A 208 -6.63 7.37 4.53
C TRP A 208 -6.88 7.15 3.04
N ARG A 209 -7.77 7.92 2.40
CA ARG A 209 -8.03 7.82 0.96
C ARG A 209 -6.74 7.96 0.14
N PHE A 210 -5.96 9.03 0.37
CA PHE A 210 -4.74 9.25 -0.42
C PHE A 210 -3.71 8.14 -0.27
N LYS A 211 -3.69 7.47 0.88
CA LYS A 211 -2.79 6.34 1.14
C LYS A 211 -3.29 5.06 0.53
N HIS A 212 -4.59 4.81 0.67
CA HIS A 212 -5.23 3.65 0.09
C HIS A 212 -5.17 3.70 -1.45
N ASP A 213 -5.35 4.88 -2.05
CA ASP A 213 -5.17 5.09 -3.49
C ASP A 213 -3.74 4.74 -3.96
N ARG A 214 -2.72 5.08 -3.16
CA ARG A 214 -1.32 4.73 -3.47
C ARG A 214 -1.07 3.24 -3.33
N HIS A 215 -1.63 2.61 -2.30
CA HIS A 215 -1.61 1.17 -2.12
C HIS A 215 -2.20 0.47 -3.36
N HIS A 216 -3.42 0.83 -3.77
CA HIS A 216 -4.03 0.31 -5.00
C HIS A 216 -3.20 0.53 -6.26
N ALA A 217 -2.49 1.66 -6.37
CA ALA A 217 -1.64 1.91 -7.53
C ALA A 217 -0.34 1.09 -7.52
N LYS A 218 0.10 0.60 -6.36
CA LYS A 218 1.47 0.14 -6.10
C LYS A 218 1.54 -1.11 -5.21
N THR A 219 0.47 -1.92 -5.20
CA THR A 219 0.34 -3.12 -4.36
C THR A 219 1.61 -3.97 -4.46
N ASN A 220 2.22 -4.29 -3.32
CA ASN A 220 3.45 -5.09 -3.20
C ASN A 220 4.69 -4.54 -3.95
N MET A 221 4.71 -3.25 -4.30
CA MET A 221 5.87 -2.63 -4.95
C MET A 221 6.88 -2.10 -3.93
N LEU A 222 8.11 -2.60 -3.99
CA LEU A 222 9.26 -2.06 -3.27
C LEU A 222 9.87 -0.91 -4.08
N VAL A 223 10.22 0.18 -3.39
CA VAL A 223 10.90 1.32 -4.00
C VAL A 223 12.27 1.55 -3.35
N PRO A 224 13.31 1.93 -4.12
CA PRO A 224 14.62 2.23 -3.56
C PRO A 224 14.56 3.35 -2.50
N TYR A 225 15.35 3.23 -1.43
CA TYR A 225 15.38 4.15 -0.28
C TYR A 225 15.88 5.58 -0.60
N TYR A 226 16.24 5.87 -1.85
CA TYR A 226 16.84 7.14 -2.27
C TYR A 226 15.96 8.41 -2.10
N THR A 227 14.74 8.30 -1.55
CA THR A 227 13.80 9.43 -1.46
C THR A 227 13.52 9.97 -0.04
N PHE A 228 14.15 9.48 1.03
CA PHE A 228 13.72 9.89 2.39
C PHE A 228 14.77 10.30 3.44
N HIS A 229 16.00 10.66 3.06
CA HIS A 229 17.03 11.09 4.03
C HIS A 229 17.69 12.46 3.78
N PHE A 230 17.04 13.38 3.07
CA PHE A 230 17.52 14.78 3.04
C PHE A 230 17.05 15.63 4.23
N SER A 231 16.13 15.14 5.07
CA SER A 231 15.55 15.93 6.17
C SER A 231 16.13 15.62 7.56
N PHE A 232 16.85 14.51 7.75
CA PHE A 232 17.42 14.16 9.06
C PHE A 232 18.76 14.85 9.31
N LEU A 233 19.58 15.02 8.27
CA LEU A 233 20.89 15.70 8.37
C LEU A 233 20.76 17.22 8.56
N ILE A 234 19.73 17.85 7.98
CA ILE A 234 19.47 19.29 8.17
C ILE A 234 18.96 19.58 9.61
N PHE A 235 18.23 18.64 10.22
CA PHE A 235 17.72 18.79 11.59
C PHE A 235 18.82 18.61 12.64
N ALA A 236 19.79 17.73 12.39
CA ALA A 236 21.02 17.66 13.18
C ALA A 236 21.88 18.93 13.02
N PHE A 237 21.98 19.48 11.81
CA PHE A 237 22.69 20.74 11.54
C PHE A 237 22.08 21.94 12.29
N LEU A 238 20.75 22.06 12.33
CA LEU A 238 20.06 23.18 12.97
C LEU A 238 19.97 23.09 14.50
N ILE A 239 20.13 21.89 15.08
CA ILE A 239 20.16 21.69 16.54
C ILE A 239 21.59 21.81 17.08
N LEU A 240 22.61 21.42 16.30
CA LEU A 240 24.01 21.46 16.74
C LEU A 240 24.67 22.85 16.59
N ASP A 241 24.14 23.73 15.74
CA ASP A 241 24.61 25.13 15.64
C ASP A 241 24.24 25.98 16.89
N SER A 242 23.43 25.43 17.80
CA SER A 242 22.98 26.07 19.05
C SER A 242 23.80 25.66 20.28
N LEU A 243 24.74 24.71 20.17
CA LEU A 243 25.45 24.15 21.33
C LEU A 243 26.96 24.15 21.06
N GLU A 244 27.61 25.28 21.34
CA GLU A 244 29.07 25.44 21.31
C GLU A 244 29.75 24.58 22.41
N THR A 245 29.94 23.29 22.14
CA THR A 245 30.79 22.45 23.00
C THR A 245 31.68 21.54 22.15
N GLU A 246 33.00 21.69 22.31
CA GLU A 246 34.05 20.97 21.56
C GLU A 246 33.88 19.43 21.62
N HIS A 247 33.26 18.91 22.67
CA HIS A 247 33.04 17.48 22.88
C HIS A 247 32.03 16.84 21.91
N LEU A 248 31.05 17.61 21.41
CA LEU A 248 30.10 17.13 20.39
C LEU A 248 30.74 17.08 19.00
N GLN A 249 31.78 17.86 18.75
CA GLN A 249 32.48 17.93 17.47
C GLN A 249 33.43 16.74 17.28
N GLU A 250 33.99 16.20 18.36
CA GLU A 250 34.74 14.93 18.40
C GLU A 250 33.81 13.70 18.19
N LEU A 251 32.64 13.69 18.83
CA LEU A 251 31.59 12.68 18.59
C LEU A 251 31.02 12.76 17.16
N TYR A 252 30.90 13.97 16.61
CA TYR A 252 30.44 14.17 15.24
C TYR A 252 31.49 13.71 14.22
N SER A 253 32.76 14.08 14.38
CA SER A 253 33.86 13.67 13.47
C SER A 253 34.14 12.17 13.51
N SER A 254 34.03 11.54 14.68
CA SER A 254 34.07 10.07 14.80
C SER A 254 32.85 9.42 14.14
N SER A 255 31.63 9.94 14.33
CA SER A 255 30.42 9.47 13.64
C SER A 255 30.44 9.68 12.13
N LEU A 256 31.03 10.78 11.64
CA LEU A 256 31.22 11.06 10.21
C LEU A 256 32.29 10.16 9.60
N SER A 257 33.34 9.82 10.34
CA SER A 257 34.34 8.86 9.87
C SER A 257 33.77 7.44 9.81
N ILE A 258 32.86 7.09 10.73
CA ILE A 258 32.10 5.84 10.70
C ILE A 258 31.14 5.87 9.51
N HIS A 259 30.39 6.97 9.32
CA HIS A 259 29.45 7.12 8.21
C HIS A 259 30.14 7.14 6.83
N ASN A 260 31.30 7.80 6.69
CA ASN A 260 32.10 7.76 5.46
C ASN A 260 32.75 6.40 5.21
N ARG A 261 33.01 5.61 6.27
CA ARG A 261 33.52 4.23 6.16
C ARG A 261 32.40 3.24 5.82
N PHE A 262 31.16 3.51 6.24
CA PHE A 262 29.94 2.80 5.81
C PHE A 262 29.48 3.21 4.41
N SER A 263 29.58 4.50 4.06
CA SER A 263 29.13 5.05 2.76
C SER A 263 30.06 4.72 1.60
N ASN A 264 31.36 4.51 1.85
CA ASN A 264 32.31 4.22 0.78
C ASN A 264 32.45 2.71 0.48
N ASN A 265 31.82 1.83 1.27
CA ASN A 265 31.93 0.37 1.13
C ASN A 265 30.58 -0.38 1.09
N ILE A 266 29.44 0.30 0.99
CA ILE A 266 28.13 -0.35 0.87
C ILE A 266 27.33 0.38 -0.22
N ILE A 267 27.49 -0.07 -1.46
CA ILE A 267 26.46 0.07 -2.50
C ILE A 267 25.62 -1.20 -2.39
N ASP A 268 24.80 -1.30 -1.35
CA ASP A 268 23.73 -2.28 -1.30
C ASP A 268 22.43 -1.48 -1.35
N ASP A 269 21.67 -1.72 -2.43
CA ASP A 269 20.40 -1.06 -2.72
C ASP A 269 19.37 -1.40 -1.64
N TYR A 270 19.23 -0.56 -0.61
CA TYR A 270 18.14 -0.70 0.35
C TYR A 270 16.80 -0.38 -0.34
N TYR A 271 15.92 -1.38 -0.46
CA TYR A 271 14.54 -1.22 -0.95
C TYR A 271 13.55 -1.15 0.23
N VAL A 272 12.62 -0.20 0.19
CA VAL A 272 11.59 -0.04 1.21
C VAL A 272 10.23 0.11 0.55
N LEU A 273 9.22 -0.54 1.13
CA LEU A 273 7.83 -0.30 0.79
C LEU A 273 7.46 1.11 1.27
N SER A 274 7.38 2.11 0.39
CA SER A 274 7.01 3.48 0.81
C SER A 274 5.76 4.03 0.11
N GLU A 275 5.41 3.45 -1.04
CA GLU A 275 4.22 3.80 -1.81
C GLU A 275 3.02 2.94 -1.41
N ASP A 276 3.20 1.62 -1.32
CA ASP A 276 2.25 0.74 -0.66
C ASP A 276 2.33 0.97 0.84
N THR A 277 1.23 1.47 1.41
CA THR A 277 1.18 1.78 2.85
C THR A 277 0.35 0.78 3.64
N ALA A 278 -0.27 -0.22 3.02
CA ALA A 278 -1.19 -1.11 3.73
C ALA A 278 -0.45 -2.00 4.74
N TRP A 279 0.69 -2.58 4.35
CA TRP A 279 1.48 -3.46 5.21
C TRP A 279 2.94 -3.44 4.81
N HIS A 280 3.85 -3.11 5.73
CA HIS A 280 5.29 -3.08 5.45
C HIS A 280 5.93 -4.34 6.04
N PRO A 281 6.51 -5.22 5.21
CA PRO A 281 7.29 -6.33 5.73
C PRO A 281 8.55 -5.80 6.44
N VAL A 282 8.95 -6.47 7.51
CA VAL A 282 10.29 -6.27 8.07
C VAL A 282 11.27 -7.00 7.16
N MET A 283 12.17 -6.27 6.50
CA MET A 283 13.17 -6.89 5.63
C MET A 283 14.23 -7.64 6.46
N ARG A 284 14.82 -8.70 5.90
CA ARG A 284 15.86 -9.48 6.57
C ARG A 284 17.06 -8.63 6.98
N ASP A 285 17.58 -7.82 6.07
CA ASP A 285 18.74 -6.97 6.35
C ASP A 285 18.43 -5.91 7.42
N GLU A 286 17.21 -5.37 7.40
CA GLU A 286 16.71 -4.47 8.43
C GLU A 286 16.63 -5.18 9.79
N PHE A 287 16.13 -6.41 9.81
CA PHE A 287 16.04 -7.21 11.03
C PHE A 287 17.42 -7.52 11.58
N GLU A 288 18.35 -8.02 10.77
CA GLU A 288 19.69 -8.42 11.19
C GLU A 288 20.52 -7.23 11.69
N SER A 289 20.42 -6.07 11.02
CA SER A 289 21.09 -4.83 11.42
C SER A 289 20.44 -4.09 12.61
N SER A 290 19.23 -4.48 13.00
CA SER A 290 18.49 -3.81 14.08
C SER A 290 19.12 -4.02 15.47
N PRO A 291 19.11 -2.99 16.34
CA PRO A 291 19.49 -3.14 17.75
C PRO A 291 18.64 -4.18 18.48
N LEU A 292 19.20 -4.77 19.56
CA LEU A 292 18.53 -5.82 20.35
C LEU A 292 17.10 -5.43 20.79
N MET A 293 16.90 -4.18 21.22
CA MET A 293 15.59 -3.67 21.61
C MET A 293 14.57 -3.74 20.46
N ARG A 294 14.98 -3.36 19.23
CA ARG A 294 14.11 -3.41 18.05
C ARG A 294 13.80 -4.85 17.64
N LYS A 295 14.79 -5.76 17.73
CA LYS A 295 14.57 -7.20 17.51
C LYS A 295 13.56 -7.77 18.51
N ALA A 296 13.73 -7.49 19.82
CA ALA A 296 12.81 -7.93 20.86
C ALA A 296 11.38 -7.42 20.63
N ILE A 297 11.26 -6.16 20.20
CA ILE A 297 10.00 -5.55 19.79
C ILE A 297 9.37 -6.31 18.60
N ILE A 298 10.15 -6.62 17.55
CA ILE A 298 9.70 -7.37 16.37
C ILE A 298 9.22 -8.77 16.74
N TYR A 299 9.95 -9.48 17.63
CA TYR A 299 9.52 -10.78 18.17
C TYR A 299 8.22 -10.68 18.97
N GLY A 300 8.13 -9.70 19.88
CA GLY A 300 6.94 -9.49 20.71
C GLY A 300 5.69 -9.08 19.93
N TYR A 301 5.84 -8.56 18.71
CA TYR A 301 4.72 -8.15 17.88
C TYR A 301 3.95 -9.29 17.23
N GLY A 302 4.53 -10.49 17.07
CA GLY A 302 3.87 -11.62 16.38
C GLY A 302 2.41 -11.82 16.83
N PRO A 303 2.14 -12.07 18.13
CA PRO A 303 0.79 -12.23 18.65
C PRO A 303 -0.07 -10.95 18.64
N LEU A 304 0.54 -9.78 18.59
CA LEU A 304 -0.14 -8.47 18.62
C LEU A 304 -0.39 -7.89 17.21
N LYS A 305 0.05 -8.57 16.14
CA LYS A 305 -0.13 -8.14 14.75
C LYS A 305 -1.59 -7.80 14.41
N THR A 306 -2.55 -8.49 15.02
CA THR A 306 -3.98 -8.23 14.83
C THR A 306 -4.43 -6.85 15.33
N TRP A 307 -3.64 -6.13 16.13
CA TRP A 307 -3.92 -4.74 16.55
C TRP A 307 -2.91 -3.71 16.02
N MET A 308 -1.97 -4.12 15.16
CA MET A 308 -0.94 -3.22 14.64
C MET A 308 -1.49 -2.11 13.73
N SER A 309 -2.73 -2.25 13.24
CA SER A 309 -3.43 -1.16 12.57
C SER A 309 -3.58 0.09 13.45
N ILE A 310 -3.51 0.00 14.79
CA ILE A 310 -3.51 1.17 15.70
C ILE A 310 -2.23 1.99 15.53
N THR A 311 -1.08 1.33 15.59
CA THR A 311 0.22 1.98 15.39
C THR A 311 0.30 2.57 13.99
N HIS A 312 -0.14 1.80 12.98
CA HIS A 312 -0.23 2.28 11.61
C HIS A 312 -1.14 3.53 11.49
N TRP A 313 -2.33 3.47 12.06
CA TRP A 313 -3.29 4.57 12.10
C TRP A 313 -2.64 5.85 12.65
N LEU A 314 -2.02 5.79 13.82
CA LEU A 314 -1.41 6.95 14.48
C LEU A 314 -0.25 7.55 13.66
N ILE A 315 0.69 6.70 13.22
CA ILE A 315 1.93 7.15 12.55
C ILE A 315 1.64 7.77 11.18
N TRP A 316 0.69 7.19 10.45
CA TRP A 316 0.52 7.49 9.03
C TRP A 316 -0.56 8.55 8.77
N HIS A 317 -1.60 8.65 9.61
CA HIS A 317 -2.78 9.44 9.26
C HIS A 317 -2.81 10.84 9.89
N PHE A 318 -2.03 11.07 10.95
CA PHE A 318 -2.01 12.35 11.67
C PHE A 318 -0.78 13.21 11.38
N ASN A 319 0.17 12.72 10.57
CA ASN A 319 1.39 13.43 10.23
C ASN A 319 1.30 14.10 8.85
N LEU A 320 1.16 15.42 8.84
CA LEU A 320 1.07 16.23 7.62
C LEU A 320 2.27 16.09 6.67
N LYS A 321 3.46 15.76 7.19
CA LYS A 321 4.68 15.63 6.37
C LYS A 321 4.64 14.44 5.41
N LYS A 322 3.69 13.51 5.58
CA LYS A 322 3.54 12.30 4.75
C LYS A 322 2.62 12.53 3.53
N PHE A 323 2.16 13.76 3.32
CA PHE A 323 1.23 14.13 2.24
C PHE A 323 1.84 15.17 1.31
N ARG A 324 1.42 15.15 0.05
CA ARG A 324 1.87 16.11 -0.98
C ARG A 324 1.30 17.49 -0.65
N PRO A 325 1.98 18.60 -1.01
CA PRO A 325 1.49 19.96 -0.73
C PRO A 325 0.04 20.21 -1.20
N ALA A 326 -0.35 19.65 -2.35
CA ALA A 326 -1.70 19.75 -2.90
C ALA A 326 -2.78 19.02 -2.07
N GLU A 327 -2.40 18.04 -1.25
CA GLU A 327 -3.31 17.23 -0.43
C GLU A 327 -3.56 17.88 0.96
N ILE A 328 -2.62 18.71 1.43
CA ILE A 328 -2.58 19.22 2.81
C ILE A 328 -3.86 19.94 3.22
N GLY A 329 -4.49 20.70 2.31
CA GLY A 329 -5.74 21.39 2.61
C GLY A 329 -6.85 20.42 3.02
N ARG A 330 -7.07 19.38 2.21
CA ARG A 330 -8.09 18.34 2.47
C ARG A 330 -7.75 17.52 3.71
N VAL A 331 -6.46 17.21 3.90
CA VAL A 331 -5.98 16.51 5.10
C VAL A 331 -6.30 17.30 6.38
N LYS A 332 -6.02 18.62 6.40
CA LYS A 332 -6.33 19.47 7.55
C LYS A 332 -7.82 19.51 7.87
N THR A 333 -8.67 19.62 6.84
CA THR A 333 -10.14 19.57 7.03
C THR A 333 -10.57 18.25 7.66
N SER A 334 -10.08 17.12 7.14
CA SER A 334 -10.45 15.80 7.67
C SER A 334 -9.98 15.58 9.11
N LEU A 335 -8.76 16.02 9.45
CA LEU A 335 -8.25 16.01 10.82
C LEU A 335 -9.09 16.90 11.75
N ALA A 336 -9.49 18.08 11.29
CA ALA A 336 -10.36 18.97 12.07
C ALA A 336 -11.72 18.32 12.38
N CYS A 337 -12.31 17.59 11.43
CA CYS A 337 -13.54 16.82 11.66
C CYS A 337 -13.35 15.73 12.73
N VAL A 338 -12.24 14.99 12.67
CA VAL A 338 -11.91 13.95 13.67
C VAL A 338 -11.73 14.55 15.07
N PHE A 339 -10.94 15.62 15.18
CA PHE A 339 -10.71 16.28 16.47
C PHE A 339 -11.98 16.94 17.03
N ALA A 340 -12.82 17.53 16.17
CA ALA A 340 -14.12 18.05 16.60
C ALA A 340 -15.03 16.93 17.12
N PHE A 341 -15.06 15.78 16.43
CA PHE A 341 -15.81 14.61 16.89
C PHE A 341 -15.29 14.10 18.24
N MET A 342 -13.97 14.00 18.43
CA MET A 342 -13.39 13.60 19.72
C MET A 342 -13.71 14.58 20.85
N ALA A 343 -13.56 15.89 20.58
CA ALA A 343 -13.77 16.96 21.55
C ALA A 343 -15.23 17.07 22.02
N ILE A 344 -16.18 16.58 21.22
CA ILE A 344 -17.61 16.56 21.57
C ILE A 344 -18.02 15.18 22.08
N GLY A 345 -17.73 14.13 21.31
CA GLY A 345 -18.21 12.77 21.53
C GLY A 345 -17.66 12.14 22.80
N TRP A 346 -16.34 12.20 23.04
CA TRP A 346 -15.75 11.56 24.22
C TRP A 346 -16.19 12.21 25.54
N PRO A 347 -16.18 13.56 25.69
CA PRO A 347 -16.71 14.18 26.91
C PRO A 347 -18.18 13.88 27.14
N LEU A 348 -19.02 13.80 26.09
CA LEU A 348 -20.43 13.44 26.24
C LEU A 348 -20.62 12.00 26.74
N ILE A 349 -19.85 11.04 26.21
CA ILE A 349 -19.88 9.66 26.68
C ILE A 349 -19.44 9.60 28.15
N ILE A 350 -18.32 10.23 28.49
CA ILE A 350 -17.79 10.26 29.87
C ILE A 350 -18.78 10.94 30.82
N TYR A 351 -19.37 12.06 30.43
CA TYR A 351 -20.37 12.78 31.25
C TYR A 351 -21.61 11.93 31.53
N LYS A 352 -22.09 11.15 30.55
CA LYS A 352 -23.30 10.34 30.70
C LYS A 352 -23.07 8.98 31.37
N THR A 353 -21.89 8.41 31.22
CA THR A 353 -21.65 7.00 31.57
C THR A 353 -20.39 6.76 32.42
N GLY A 354 -19.64 7.82 32.74
CA GLY A 354 -18.35 7.73 33.40
C GLY A 354 -17.23 7.22 32.47
N ILE A 355 -16.01 7.19 33.00
CA ILE A 355 -14.84 6.67 32.26
C ILE A 355 -15.00 5.19 31.90
N THR A 356 -15.64 4.41 32.77
CA THR A 356 -15.96 2.99 32.52
C THR A 356 -16.90 2.83 31.33
N GLY A 357 -17.86 3.74 31.17
CA GLY A 357 -18.72 3.76 30.00
C GLY A 357 -17.98 4.14 28.72
N TRP A 358 -17.02 5.07 28.76
CA TRP A 358 -16.16 5.35 27.61
C TRP A 358 -15.37 4.10 27.16
N ILE A 359 -14.81 3.36 28.12
CA ILE A 359 -14.14 2.07 27.83
C ILE A 359 -15.13 1.10 27.18
N LYS A 360 -16.29 0.94 27.81
CA LYS A 360 -17.30 -0.06 27.44
C LYS A 360 -17.95 0.20 26.08
N PHE A 361 -18.28 1.45 25.77
CA PHE A 361 -19.07 1.84 24.60
C PHE A 361 -18.24 2.33 23.41
N TRP A 362 -17.01 2.81 23.64
CA TRP A 362 -16.15 3.28 22.55
C TRP A 362 -14.85 2.46 22.43
N LEU A 363 -14.03 2.39 23.48
CA LEU A 363 -12.70 1.77 23.36
C LEU A 363 -12.78 0.29 22.97
N MET A 364 -13.62 -0.50 23.66
CA MET A 364 -13.70 -1.94 23.40
C MET A 364 -14.23 -2.28 21.99
N PRO A 365 -15.32 -1.67 21.50
CA PRO A 365 -15.71 -1.80 20.09
C PRO A 365 -14.64 -1.33 19.10
N TRP A 366 -13.94 -0.22 19.41
CA TRP A 366 -12.87 0.31 18.56
C TRP A 366 -11.67 -0.65 18.46
N LEU A 367 -11.31 -1.33 19.56
CA LEU A 367 -10.33 -2.42 19.53
C LEU A 367 -10.80 -3.61 18.67
N GLY A 368 -12.10 -3.92 18.68
CA GLY A 368 -12.69 -4.93 17.79
C GLY A 368 -12.64 -4.53 16.31
N TYR A 369 -12.84 -3.26 16.00
CA TYR A 369 -12.61 -2.72 14.65
C TYR A 369 -11.14 -2.86 14.21
N HIS A 370 -10.19 -2.46 15.06
CA HIS A 370 -8.77 -2.58 14.75
C HIS A 370 -8.30 -4.04 14.59
N PHE A 371 -8.90 -4.96 15.35
CA PHE A 371 -8.74 -6.40 15.13
C PHE A 371 -9.10 -6.79 13.69
N TRP A 372 -10.29 -6.40 13.23
CA TRP A 372 -10.74 -6.70 11.87
C TRP A 372 -9.91 -6.02 10.81
N MET A 373 -9.57 -4.74 11.00
CA MET A 373 -8.74 -4.01 10.04
C MET A 373 -7.40 -4.70 9.80
N SER A 374 -6.67 -5.06 10.86
CA SER A 374 -5.40 -5.75 10.69
C SER A 374 -5.62 -7.15 10.10
N THR A 375 -6.67 -7.86 10.52
CA THR A 375 -6.97 -9.21 10.03
C THR A 375 -7.26 -9.21 8.54
N PHE A 376 -8.11 -8.31 8.04
CA PHE A 376 -8.39 -8.19 6.61
C PHE A 376 -7.11 -7.81 5.85
N THR A 377 -6.39 -6.77 6.28
CA THR A 377 -5.15 -6.38 5.61
C THR A 377 -4.15 -7.53 5.53
N MET A 378 -3.90 -8.24 6.64
CA MET A 378 -2.95 -9.35 6.65
C MET A 378 -3.43 -10.53 5.80
N VAL A 379 -4.69 -10.98 5.96
CA VAL A 379 -5.19 -12.13 5.19
C VAL A 379 -5.15 -11.88 3.69
N HIS A 380 -5.34 -10.63 3.27
CA HIS A 380 -5.41 -10.28 1.86
C HIS A 380 -4.07 -9.87 1.23
N HIS A 381 -3.10 -9.42 2.04
CA HIS A 381 -1.80 -8.91 1.57
C HIS A 381 -0.57 -9.61 2.17
N THR A 382 -0.75 -10.63 3.01
CA THR A 382 0.34 -11.32 3.68
C THR A 382 0.18 -12.82 3.48
N ALA A 383 0.97 -13.38 2.58
CA ALA A 383 1.02 -14.82 2.33
C ALA A 383 2.46 -15.27 2.02
N PRO A 384 2.87 -16.48 2.44
CA PRO A 384 4.24 -16.96 2.21
C PRO A 384 4.65 -17.07 0.74
N HIS A 385 3.69 -17.17 -0.18
CA HIS A 385 3.91 -17.38 -1.60
C HIS A 385 3.75 -16.10 -2.43
N ILE A 386 3.39 -14.97 -1.82
CA ILE A 386 3.17 -13.70 -2.54
C ILE A 386 4.42 -12.81 -2.41
N PRO A 387 5.08 -12.48 -3.53
CA PRO A 387 6.25 -11.60 -3.51
C PRO A 387 5.91 -10.12 -3.35
N PHE A 388 6.82 -9.41 -2.71
CA PHE A 388 7.11 -8.01 -2.99
C PHE A 388 8.17 -7.91 -4.10
N LYS A 389 7.94 -7.02 -5.07
CA LYS A 389 8.82 -6.82 -6.24
C LYS A 389 9.34 -5.40 -6.32
N THR A 390 10.57 -5.21 -6.78
CA THR A 390 11.15 -3.88 -7.02
C THR A 390 10.49 -3.18 -8.20
N SER A 391 10.63 -1.87 -8.30
CA SER A 391 9.97 -1.05 -9.33
C SER A 391 10.20 -1.49 -10.78
N ASP A 392 11.34 -2.10 -11.05
CA ASP A 392 11.79 -2.58 -12.36
C ASP A 392 11.25 -3.97 -12.70
N GLU A 393 10.99 -4.81 -11.70
CA GLU A 393 10.38 -6.15 -11.85
C GLU A 393 8.86 -6.14 -11.61
N TRP A 394 8.31 -5.02 -11.13
CA TRP A 394 6.91 -4.91 -10.75
C TRP A 394 5.98 -4.83 -11.96
N ASN A 395 5.00 -5.74 -11.99
CA ASN A 395 3.92 -5.76 -12.97
C ASN A 395 2.57 -5.59 -12.26
N ALA A 396 1.78 -4.61 -12.69
CA ALA A 396 0.48 -4.32 -12.09
C ALA A 396 -0.51 -5.49 -12.17
N ALA A 397 -0.59 -6.18 -13.31
CA ALA A 397 -1.51 -7.31 -13.49
C ALA A 397 -1.20 -8.44 -12.50
N GLN A 398 0.08 -8.78 -12.36
CA GLN A 398 0.53 -9.76 -11.37
C GLN A 398 0.21 -9.31 -9.95
N ALA A 399 0.59 -8.08 -9.59
CA ALA A 399 0.43 -7.56 -8.24
C ALA A 399 -1.04 -7.45 -7.79
N GLN A 400 -1.95 -7.09 -8.69
CA GLN A 400 -3.37 -6.96 -8.35
C GLN A 400 -4.10 -8.31 -8.36
N LEU A 401 -3.88 -9.15 -9.39
CA LEU A 401 -4.64 -10.40 -9.58
C LEU A 401 -4.09 -11.57 -8.75
N ASN A 402 -2.77 -11.76 -8.75
CA ASN A 402 -2.09 -12.85 -8.06
C ASN A 402 -1.39 -12.34 -6.77
N GLY A 403 -1.07 -11.05 -6.67
CA GLY A 403 -0.45 -10.47 -5.48
C GLY A 403 -1.41 -10.21 -4.31
N THR A 404 -2.69 -10.56 -4.43
CA THR A 404 -3.68 -10.44 -3.37
C THR A 404 -4.48 -11.73 -3.21
N VAL A 405 -5.08 -11.91 -2.03
CA VAL A 405 -5.84 -13.13 -1.68
C VAL A 405 -7.31 -12.81 -1.52
N HIS A 406 -8.19 -13.59 -2.16
CA HIS A 406 -9.61 -13.63 -1.81
C HIS A 406 -9.81 -14.60 -0.63
N CYS A 407 -10.52 -14.20 0.42
CA CYS A 407 -10.76 -15.06 1.57
C CYS A 407 -12.23 -15.07 1.99
N ASN A 408 -12.86 -16.24 2.09
CA ASN A 408 -14.23 -16.33 2.58
C ASN A 408 -14.28 -16.28 4.11
N TYR A 409 -15.23 -15.53 4.65
CA TYR A 409 -15.47 -15.44 6.10
C TYR A 409 -16.87 -15.97 6.43
N PRO A 410 -17.18 -16.26 7.72
CA PRO A 410 -18.54 -16.55 8.13
C PRO A 410 -19.51 -15.46 7.62
N ARG A 411 -20.65 -15.87 7.07
CA ARG A 411 -21.53 -14.98 6.30
C ARG A 411 -21.97 -13.71 7.04
N TRP A 412 -22.12 -13.79 8.36
CA TRP A 412 -22.48 -12.64 9.18
C TRP A 412 -21.39 -11.57 9.21
N ILE A 413 -20.10 -11.94 9.21
CA ILE A 413 -18.98 -10.98 9.09
C ILE A 413 -19.01 -10.34 7.71
N GLU A 414 -19.18 -11.13 6.66
CA GLU A 414 -19.22 -10.62 5.30
C GLU A 414 -20.37 -9.63 5.08
N ILE A 415 -21.55 -9.89 5.67
CA ILE A 415 -22.69 -8.96 5.63
C ILE A 415 -22.37 -7.67 6.40
N LEU A 416 -21.81 -7.77 7.61
CA LEU A 416 -21.51 -6.60 8.43
C LEU A 416 -20.35 -5.75 7.88
N CYS A 417 -19.43 -6.38 7.16
CA CYS A 417 -18.26 -5.76 6.53
C CYS A 417 -18.45 -5.58 5.01
N HIS A 418 -19.70 -5.60 4.51
CA HIS A 418 -20.06 -5.35 3.12
C HIS A 418 -19.17 -6.07 2.08
N ASP A 419 -18.94 -7.36 2.27
CA ASP A 419 -18.16 -8.20 1.35
C ASP A 419 -16.75 -7.66 1.02
N ILE A 420 -16.14 -6.85 1.90
CA ILE A 420 -14.77 -6.33 1.74
C ILE A 420 -13.73 -7.44 1.57
N ASN A 421 -14.06 -8.65 2.06
CA ASN A 421 -13.23 -9.83 1.92
C ASN A 421 -13.06 -10.31 0.47
N VAL A 422 -13.94 -9.86 -0.43
CA VAL A 422 -13.89 -10.12 -1.87
C VAL A 422 -12.87 -9.19 -2.52
N HIS A 423 -11.60 -9.49 -2.25
CA HIS A 423 -10.55 -8.49 -2.31
C HIS A 423 -9.84 -8.39 -3.65
N ILE A 424 -9.72 -9.50 -4.38
CA ILE A 424 -9.09 -9.50 -5.72
C ILE A 424 -9.80 -8.55 -6.69
N PRO A 425 -11.13 -8.64 -6.94
CA PRO A 425 -11.79 -7.70 -7.85
C PRO A 425 -11.72 -6.25 -7.36
N HIS A 426 -11.66 -6.04 -6.04
CA HIS A 426 -11.45 -4.71 -5.45
C HIS A 426 -10.08 -4.12 -5.83
N HIS A 427 -9.02 -4.94 -5.86
CA HIS A 427 -7.68 -4.57 -6.32
C HIS A 427 -7.59 -4.40 -7.84
N ILE A 428 -8.30 -5.24 -8.59
CA ILE A 428 -8.41 -5.07 -10.05
C ILE A 428 -9.04 -3.71 -10.39
N SER A 429 -10.12 -3.34 -9.70
CA SER A 429 -10.64 -1.98 -9.76
C SER A 429 -11.42 -1.60 -8.53
N SER A 430 -10.88 -0.62 -7.79
CA SER A 430 -11.53 -0.12 -6.58
C SER A 430 -12.83 0.64 -6.84
N ARG A 431 -13.15 0.92 -8.11
CA ARG A 431 -14.40 1.56 -8.55
C ARG A 431 -15.60 0.61 -8.59
N ILE A 432 -15.37 -0.71 -8.43
CA ILE A 432 -16.46 -1.68 -8.32
C ILE A 432 -17.08 -1.50 -6.93
N PRO A 433 -18.38 -1.16 -6.83
CA PRO A 433 -19.04 -1.05 -5.54
C PRO A 433 -19.02 -2.39 -4.79
N SER A 434 -18.89 -2.33 -3.46
CA SER A 434 -18.80 -3.51 -2.58
C SER A 434 -19.85 -4.59 -2.88
N TYR A 435 -21.10 -4.19 -3.09
CA TYR A 435 -22.22 -5.10 -3.38
C TYR A 435 -22.16 -5.80 -4.75
N ASN A 436 -21.23 -5.41 -5.64
CA ASN A 436 -20.99 -6.07 -6.93
C ASN A 436 -19.72 -6.94 -6.91
N LEU A 437 -18.89 -6.88 -5.85
CA LEU A 437 -17.60 -7.59 -5.79
C LEU A 437 -17.75 -9.10 -5.95
N ARG A 438 -18.79 -9.72 -5.38
CA ARG A 438 -19.03 -11.16 -5.53
C ARG A 438 -19.32 -11.58 -6.97
N GLU A 439 -20.02 -10.74 -7.73
CA GLU A 439 -20.27 -11.02 -9.15
C GLU A 439 -19.00 -10.81 -9.96
N ALA A 440 -18.22 -9.77 -9.65
CA ALA A 440 -16.91 -9.54 -10.24
C ALA A 440 -15.94 -10.71 -9.98
N HIS A 441 -15.91 -11.25 -8.76
CA HIS A 441 -15.07 -12.39 -8.40
C HIS A 441 -15.41 -13.63 -9.22
N LYS A 442 -16.70 -13.91 -9.44
CA LYS A 442 -17.13 -15.03 -10.30
C LYS A 442 -16.63 -14.87 -11.73
N VAL A 443 -16.74 -13.68 -12.30
CA VAL A 443 -16.20 -13.39 -13.64
C VAL A 443 -14.68 -13.61 -13.68
N LEU A 444 -13.95 -13.19 -12.63
CA LEU A 444 -12.52 -13.44 -12.54
C LEU A 444 -12.20 -14.93 -12.37
N GLN A 445 -12.99 -15.69 -11.62
CA GLN A 445 -12.84 -17.15 -11.51
C GLN A 445 -13.03 -17.83 -12.87
N ASP A 446 -14.05 -17.43 -13.63
CA ASP A 446 -14.35 -18.03 -14.94
C ASP A 446 -13.26 -17.78 -15.99
N ASN A 447 -12.60 -16.60 -15.93
CA ASN A 447 -11.61 -16.18 -16.94
C ASN A 447 -10.15 -16.38 -16.50
N TRP A 448 -9.88 -16.28 -15.21
CA TRP A 448 -8.53 -16.20 -14.64
C TRP A 448 -8.34 -17.11 -13.42
N GLY A 449 -9.28 -18.03 -13.16
CA GLY A 449 -9.35 -18.82 -11.93
C GLY A 449 -8.05 -19.53 -11.55
N GLU A 450 -7.28 -20.03 -12.51
CA GLU A 450 -6.01 -20.73 -12.24
C GLU A 450 -4.90 -19.85 -11.64
N TYR A 451 -5.04 -18.52 -11.73
CA TYR A 451 -4.08 -17.54 -11.23
C TYR A 451 -4.50 -16.91 -9.90
N LEU A 452 -5.72 -17.17 -9.42
CA LEU A 452 -6.23 -16.55 -8.21
C LEU A 452 -5.70 -17.25 -6.95
N ASN A 453 -5.40 -16.46 -5.91
CA ASN A 453 -5.13 -16.99 -4.58
C ASN A 453 -6.40 -16.93 -3.74
N GLU A 454 -6.85 -18.08 -3.25
CA GLU A 454 -8.12 -18.20 -2.54
C GLU A 454 -7.95 -18.92 -1.20
N GLY A 455 -8.68 -18.44 -0.20
CA GLY A 455 -8.69 -18.98 1.16
C GLY A 455 -10.09 -19.05 1.76
N ASN A 456 -10.21 -19.88 2.79
CA ASN A 456 -11.30 -19.78 3.77
C ASN A 456 -10.67 -19.34 5.07
N TRP A 457 -11.26 -18.36 5.76
CA TRP A 457 -10.75 -17.95 7.05
C TRP A 457 -10.79 -19.14 8.02
N ASN A 458 -9.64 -19.46 8.58
CA ASN A 458 -9.48 -20.55 9.53
C ASN A 458 -8.26 -20.29 10.43
N TRP A 459 -8.21 -20.98 11.57
CA TRP A 459 -7.11 -20.81 12.53
C TRP A 459 -5.75 -21.25 12.01
N ARG A 460 -5.67 -22.17 11.03
CA ARG A 460 -4.41 -22.55 10.40
C ARG A 460 -3.84 -21.41 9.56
N LEU A 461 -4.67 -20.79 8.72
CA LEU A 461 -4.30 -19.60 7.94
C LEU A 461 -3.84 -18.46 8.86
N MET A 462 -4.59 -18.18 9.93
CA MET A 462 -4.19 -17.18 10.91
C MET A 462 -2.87 -17.54 11.60
N LYS A 463 -2.69 -18.79 12.03
CA LYS A 463 -1.42 -19.26 12.60
C LYS A 463 -0.28 -19.04 11.61
N THR A 464 -0.43 -19.43 10.34
CA THR A 464 0.58 -19.21 9.31
C THR A 464 0.97 -17.74 9.16
N ILE A 465 0.00 -16.83 9.05
CA ILE A 465 0.28 -15.39 8.92
C ILE A 465 1.03 -14.87 10.17
N LEU A 466 0.62 -15.33 11.35
CA LEU A 466 1.17 -14.86 12.62
C LEU A 466 2.53 -15.49 12.96
N THR A 467 2.86 -16.69 12.46
CA THR A 467 4.08 -17.43 12.83
C THR A 467 5.08 -17.64 11.69
N VAL A 468 4.66 -17.53 10.42
CA VAL A 468 5.54 -17.72 9.26
C VAL A 468 5.86 -16.37 8.61
N CYS A 469 4.89 -15.46 8.53
CA CYS A 469 5.05 -14.19 7.83
C CYS A 469 5.70 -13.11 8.71
N HIS A 470 6.92 -13.36 9.18
CA HIS A 470 7.62 -12.50 10.13
C HIS A 470 8.58 -11.51 9.47
N VAL A 471 9.55 -12.05 8.76
CA VAL A 471 10.60 -11.29 8.08
C VAL A 471 10.54 -11.65 6.61
N TYR A 472 10.79 -10.67 5.76
CA TYR A 472 10.78 -10.86 4.31
C TYR A 472 12.22 -10.91 3.79
N ASP A 473 12.48 -11.93 2.98
CA ASP A 473 13.72 -12.28 2.30
C ASP A 473 13.44 -12.27 0.79
N HIS A 474 14.34 -11.70 0.00
CA HIS A 474 14.12 -11.52 -1.44
C HIS A 474 14.01 -12.84 -2.22
N GLU A 475 14.68 -13.90 -1.77
CA GLU A 475 14.69 -15.19 -2.46
C GLU A 475 13.54 -16.10 -1.98
N ARG A 476 13.24 -16.05 -0.67
CA ARG A 476 12.31 -17.00 -0.03
C ARG A 476 10.98 -16.38 0.41
N TYR A 477 10.80 -15.10 0.14
CA TYR A 477 9.67 -14.31 0.59
C TYR A 477 9.60 -14.30 2.12
N TYR A 478 8.49 -14.74 2.73
CA TYR A 478 8.37 -14.72 4.18
C TYR A 478 9.11 -15.89 4.85
N VAL A 479 9.96 -15.55 5.82
CA VAL A 479 10.72 -16.50 6.64
C VAL A 479 10.26 -16.42 8.10
N PRO A 480 10.03 -17.57 8.78
CA PRO A 480 9.66 -17.60 10.19
C PRO A 480 10.83 -17.18 11.08
N PHE A 481 10.51 -16.76 12.30
CA PHE A 481 11.52 -16.39 13.30
C PHE A 481 12.43 -17.56 13.67
N ASP A 482 11.90 -18.79 13.69
CA ASP A 482 12.63 -20.01 14.06
C ASP A 482 13.78 -20.34 13.10
N GLU A 483 13.73 -19.83 11.86
CA GLU A 483 14.80 -20.01 10.87
C GLU A 483 15.87 -18.90 10.91
N ILE A 484 15.51 -17.73 11.44
CA ILE A 484 16.37 -16.52 11.41
C ILE A 484 17.12 -16.37 12.73
N ALA A 485 16.55 -16.87 13.81
CA ALA A 485 17.12 -16.73 15.11
C ALA A 485 18.01 -17.92 15.45
N PRO A 486 19.24 -17.70 15.92
CA PRO A 486 20.02 -18.79 16.49
C PRO A 486 19.27 -19.36 17.70
N ASP A 487 19.24 -20.69 17.83
CA ASP A 487 18.61 -21.43 18.94
C ASP A 487 19.05 -20.94 20.34
N GLU A 488 20.17 -20.23 20.40
CA GLU A 488 20.77 -19.68 21.61
C GLU A 488 20.27 -18.27 22.00
N SER A 489 19.37 -17.64 21.23
CA SER A 489 18.90 -16.29 21.57
C SER A 489 17.93 -16.31 22.78
N TYR A 490 18.26 -15.53 23.81
CA TYR A 490 17.53 -15.47 25.08
C TYR A 490 16.01 -15.23 24.95
N PRO A 491 15.52 -14.31 24.08
CA PRO A 491 14.07 -14.11 23.90
C PRO A 491 13.35 -15.36 23.39
N ILE A 492 14.01 -16.22 22.61
CA ILE A 492 13.43 -17.44 22.06
C ILE A 492 13.47 -18.58 23.05
N GLN A 493 14.53 -18.70 23.84
CA GLN A 493 14.54 -19.62 24.98
C GLN A 493 13.37 -19.31 25.93
N PHE A 494 13.16 -18.04 26.25
CA PHE A 494 12.01 -17.60 27.05
C PHE A 494 10.65 -17.95 26.41
N LEU A 495 10.48 -17.72 25.10
CA LEU A 495 9.25 -18.06 24.39
C LEU A 495 9.03 -19.58 24.29
N LYS A 496 10.08 -20.38 24.05
CA LYS A 496 10.01 -21.86 24.06
C LYS A 496 9.65 -22.39 25.46
N GLU A 497 10.18 -21.78 26.52
CA GLU A 497 9.86 -22.14 27.91
C GLU A 497 8.43 -21.78 28.31
N THR A 498 7.92 -20.64 27.85
CA THR A 498 6.62 -20.10 28.28
C THR A 498 5.45 -20.47 27.35
N MET A 499 5.73 -20.75 26.07
CA MET A 499 4.74 -21.05 25.03
C MET A 499 5.27 -22.15 24.07
N PRO A 500 5.50 -23.39 24.55
CA PRO A 500 6.16 -24.46 23.79
C PRO A 500 5.42 -24.93 22.53
N ASP A 501 4.12 -24.63 22.38
CA ASP A 501 3.33 -24.96 21.18
C ASP A 501 3.36 -23.86 20.10
N TYR A 502 4.04 -22.73 20.38
CA TYR A 502 4.09 -21.52 19.54
C TYR A 502 5.48 -21.26 18.93
N ALA A 503 6.53 -21.81 19.53
CA ALA A 503 7.88 -21.93 18.96
C ALA A 503 8.07 -23.34 18.39
#